data_AF-A0A7C1G543-F1
#
_entry.id   AF-A0A7C1G543-F1
#
_cell.length_a   1.000
_cell.length_b   1.000
_cell.length_c   1.000
_cell.angle_alpha   90.00
_cell.angle_beta   90.00
_cell.angle_gamma   90.00
#
_symmetry.space_group_name_H-M   'P 1'
#
loop_
_entity.id
_entity.type
_entity.pdbx_description
1 polymer ?
#
loop_
_entity_poly.entity_id
_entity_poly.type
_entity_poly.pdbx_seq_one_letter_code
_entity_poly.pdbx_strand_id
1 'polypeptide(L)'
;TSVAILVAACEIGRQALFGPERLPNVAIALPVALVSLVVTLGFGIVQLNAGRRLNSTALQADARDYLADCLSTAVVLLGLVAGYFGFAVDRWAAGAVSLFVFRAGGHLMVTALKDLLDGAMDRDTEREIIRMVEEYPRVTKVKRCLSRTAGGRFIIDMDVVLKTRSHQVADQVADRLEVEIPEQFPRVVMARIRPHYGREDIIRRLTPVTRPEGEVVEHLARAPWFLLELVDETAGNKVVRREYVENPHWREERKKGFLTGRWLLSLKPDQVFAPGPHEGTAEALLREAGVEVKKSRPGDQ
;
A
#
# COMPACT_ATOMS: atom_id res chain seq x y z
N THR A 1 -11.11 28.25 -9.58
CA THR A 1 -12.13 28.03 -10.64
C THR A 1 -13.32 27.25 -10.11
N SER A 2 -13.13 26.12 -9.42
CA SER A 2 -14.22 25.27 -8.90
C SER A 2 -15.14 25.95 -7.87
N VAL A 3 -14.60 26.82 -7.01
CA VAL A 3 -15.40 27.63 -6.06
C VAL A 3 -16.32 28.62 -6.82
N ALA A 4 -15.83 29.22 -7.90
CA ALA A 4 -16.65 30.12 -8.72
C ALA A 4 -17.79 29.38 -9.44
N ILE A 5 -17.55 28.13 -9.85
CA ILE A 5 -18.59 27.26 -10.44
C ILE A 5 -19.65 26.89 -9.41
N LEU A 6 -19.26 26.60 -8.16
CA LEU A 6 -20.21 26.30 -7.08
C LEU A 6 -21.02 27.51 -6.65
N VAL A 7 -20.38 28.68 -6.56
CA VAL A 7 -21.08 29.94 -6.28
C VAL A 7 -22.07 30.25 -7.40
N ALA A 8 -21.66 30.10 -8.67
CA ALA A 8 -22.56 30.24 -9.81
C ALA A 8 -23.71 29.22 -9.78
N ALA A 9 -23.44 27.95 -9.47
CA ALA A 9 -24.47 26.92 -9.35
C ALA A 9 -25.47 27.21 -8.21
N CYS A 10 -24.98 27.67 -7.05
CA CYS A 10 -25.80 28.06 -5.92
C CYS A 10 -26.64 29.31 -6.23
N GLU A 11 -26.06 30.27 -6.97
CA GLU A 11 -26.76 31.47 -7.41
C GLU A 11 -27.85 31.16 -8.44
N ILE A 12 -27.56 30.29 -9.42
CA ILE A 12 -28.53 29.79 -10.41
C ILE A 12 -29.67 29.02 -9.70
N GLY A 13 -29.34 28.14 -8.75
CA GLY A 13 -30.33 27.41 -7.96
C GLY A 13 -31.21 28.33 -7.11
N ARG A 14 -30.62 29.36 -6.50
CA ARG A 14 -31.35 30.40 -5.74
C ARG A 14 -32.24 31.24 -6.65
N GLN A 15 -31.77 31.62 -7.83
CA GLN A 15 -32.55 32.35 -8.83
C GLN A 15 -33.70 31.49 -9.40
N ALA A 16 -33.49 30.19 -9.60
CA ALA A 16 -34.53 29.28 -10.08
C ALA A 16 -35.65 29.04 -9.05
N LEU A 17 -35.33 29.05 -7.75
CA LEU A 17 -36.30 28.81 -6.66
C LEU A 17 -36.97 30.09 -6.15
N PHE A 18 -36.26 31.22 -6.13
CA PHE A 18 -36.71 32.46 -5.47
C PHE A 18 -36.57 33.72 -6.33
N GLY A 19 -36.00 33.63 -7.54
CA GLY A 19 -35.83 34.76 -8.44
C GLY A 19 -37.10 35.05 -9.26
N PRO A 20 -37.30 36.30 -9.72
CA PRO A 20 -38.31 36.59 -10.73
C PRO A 20 -38.02 35.78 -12.00
N GLU A 21 -39.06 35.33 -12.71
CA GLU A 21 -38.93 34.62 -14.00
C GLU A 21 -38.19 35.48 -15.03
N ARG A 22 -36.86 35.42 -15.00
CA ARG A 22 -35.99 35.95 -16.03
C ARG A 22 -35.26 34.76 -16.62
N LEU A 23 -35.91 34.12 -17.58
CA LEU A 23 -35.21 33.21 -18.47
C LEU A 23 -34.04 33.99 -19.08
N PRO A 24 -32.80 33.46 -19.03
CA PRO A 24 -31.70 34.08 -19.75
C PRO A 24 -32.10 34.23 -21.22
N ASN A 25 -31.64 35.30 -21.87
CA ASN A 25 -32.03 35.57 -23.25
C ASN A 25 -31.65 34.36 -24.11
N VAL A 26 -32.64 33.56 -24.48
CA VAL A 26 -32.45 32.24 -25.11
C VAL A 26 -31.68 32.39 -26.42
N ALA A 27 -31.86 33.52 -27.09
CA ALA A 27 -31.14 33.89 -28.30
C ALA A 27 -29.60 33.96 -28.12
N ILE A 28 -29.10 34.20 -26.91
CA ILE A 28 -27.67 34.27 -26.60
C ILE A 28 -27.19 33.00 -25.90
N ALA A 29 -27.99 32.46 -24.98
CA ALA A 29 -27.63 31.27 -24.23
C ALA A 29 -27.56 30.01 -25.10
N LEU A 30 -28.44 29.87 -26.10
CA LEU A 30 -28.50 28.70 -26.97
C LEU A 30 -27.26 28.59 -27.90
N PRO A 31 -26.83 29.63 -28.64
CA PRO A 31 -25.61 29.56 -29.44
C PRO A 31 -24.37 29.29 -28.60
N VAL A 32 -24.25 29.92 -27.44
CA VAL A 32 -23.07 29.77 -26.56
C VAL A 32 -22.98 28.35 -26.01
N ALA A 33 -24.09 27.78 -25.53
CA ALA A 33 -24.11 26.40 -25.05
C ALA A 33 -23.85 25.40 -26.17
N LEU A 34 -24.39 25.65 -27.38
CA LEU A 34 -24.16 24.81 -28.55
C LEU A 34 -22.69 24.82 -28.98
N VAL A 35 -22.06 26.00 -29.07
CA VAL A 35 -20.64 26.14 -29.39
C VAL A 35 -19.78 25.45 -28.33
N SER A 36 -20.09 25.66 -27.05
CA SER A 36 -19.40 25.00 -25.94
C SER A 36 -19.48 23.47 -26.07
N LEU A 37 -20.68 22.91 -26.30
CA LEU A 37 -20.88 21.48 -26.48
C LEU A 37 -20.05 20.94 -27.65
N VAL A 38 -20.07 21.60 -28.81
CA VAL A 38 -19.33 21.18 -30.01
C VAL A 38 -17.82 21.18 -29.76
N VAL A 39 -17.30 22.21 -29.09
CA VAL A 39 -15.87 22.32 -28.77
C VAL A 39 -15.45 21.21 -27.81
N THR A 40 -16.17 21.03 -26.70
CA THR A 40 -15.84 20.02 -25.68
C THR A 40 -15.98 18.60 -26.22
N LEU A 41 -17.01 18.34 -27.04
CA LEU A 41 -17.23 17.05 -27.69
C LEU A 41 -16.12 16.75 -28.70
N GLY A 42 -15.74 17.75 -29.51
CA GLY A 42 -14.63 17.64 -30.45
C GLY A 42 -13.32 17.31 -29.72
N PHE A 43 -13.04 17.99 -28.62
CA PHE A 43 -11.86 17.73 -27.79
C PHE A 43 -11.87 16.31 -27.20
N GLY A 44 -12.99 15.88 -26.61
CA GLY A 44 -13.14 14.53 -26.06
C GLY A 44 -12.96 13.43 -27.11
N ILE A 45 -13.47 13.62 -28.33
CA ILE A 45 -13.28 12.66 -29.44
C ILE A 45 -11.82 12.60 -29.88
N VAL A 46 -11.15 13.75 -29.99
CA VAL A 46 -9.71 13.81 -30.34
C VAL A 46 -8.88 13.08 -29.28
N GLN A 47 -9.16 13.31 -28.00
CA GLN A 47 -8.45 12.69 -26.89
C GLN A 47 -8.73 11.19 -26.80
N LEU A 48 -9.96 10.74 -27.08
CA LEU A 48 -10.30 9.32 -27.15
C LEU A 48 -9.57 8.63 -28.30
N ASN A 49 -9.51 9.28 -29.46
CA ASN A 49 -8.79 8.77 -30.63
C ASN A 49 -7.28 8.71 -30.37
N ALA A 50 -6.70 9.73 -29.73
CA ALA A 50 -5.30 9.72 -29.30
C ALA A 50 -5.05 8.61 -28.27
N GLY A 51 -5.94 8.44 -27.28
CA GLY A 51 -5.85 7.40 -26.26
C GLY A 51 -5.93 5.98 -26.82
N ARG A 52 -6.72 5.76 -27.87
CA ARG A 52 -6.76 4.47 -28.60
C ARG A 52 -5.51 4.25 -29.43
N ARG A 53 -5.04 5.27 -30.17
CA ARG A 53 -3.81 5.18 -30.99
C ARG A 53 -2.56 4.91 -30.15
N LEU A 54 -2.50 5.52 -28.98
CA LEU A 54 -1.37 5.40 -28.05
C LEU A 54 -1.54 4.24 -27.05
N ASN A 55 -2.61 3.45 -27.15
CA ASN A 55 -2.97 2.40 -26.17
C ASN A 55 -2.90 2.87 -24.70
N SER A 56 -3.21 4.15 -24.46
CA SER A 56 -3.14 4.75 -23.13
C SER A 56 -4.51 4.69 -22.46
N THR A 57 -4.64 3.80 -21.49
CA THR A 57 -5.83 3.69 -20.62
C THR A 57 -6.09 4.97 -19.84
N ALA A 58 -5.05 5.69 -19.41
CA ALA A 58 -5.17 6.98 -18.75
C ALA A 58 -5.79 8.04 -19.66
N LEU A 59 -5.33 8.14 -20.90
CA LEU A 59 -5.84 9.13 -21.85
C LEU A 59 -7.28 8.82 -22.30
N GLN A 60 -7.63 7.53 -22.36
CA GLN A 60 -9.00 7.09 -22.63
C GLN A 60 -9.95 7.35 -21.45
N ALA A 61 -9.46 7.25 -20.21
CA ALA A 61 -10.24 7.60 -19.02
C ALA A 61 -10.56 9.10 -19.00
N ASP A 62 -9.56 9.95 -19.22
CA ASP A 62 -9.72 11.41 -19.26
C ASP A 62 -10.69 11.83 -20.40
N ALA A 63 -10.58 11.20 -21.56
CA ALA A 63 -11.51 11.43 -22.67
C ALA A 63 -12.97 11.04 -22.33
N ARG A 64 -13.19 10.00 -21.52
CA ARG A 64 -14.54 9.62 -21.06
C ARG A 64 -15.13 10.64 -20.10
N ASP A 65 -14.30 11.27 -19.27
CA ASP A 65 -14.76 12.33 -18.37
C ASP A 65 -15.23 13.57 -19.16
N TYR A 66 -14.50 13.96 -20.22
CA TYR A 66 -14.97 15.00 -21.15
C TYR A 66 -16.28 14.63 -21.84
N LEU A 67 -16.46 13.38 -22.24
CA LEU A 67 -17.71 12.90 -22.84
C LEU A 67 -18.87 12.90 -21.84
N ALA A 68 -18.62 12.61 -20.56
CA ALA A 68 -19.62 12.71 -19.49
C ALA A 68 -20.03 14.17 -19.22
N ASP A 69 -19.11 15.11 -19.33
CA ASP A 69 -19.39 16.55 -19.22
C ASP A 69 -20.20 17.07 -20.42
N CYS A 70 -19.91 16.55 -21.63
CA CYS A 70 -20.72 16.82 -22.82
C CYS A 70 -22.17 16.34 -22.66
N LEU A 71 -22.37 15.16 -22.05
CA LEU A 71 -23.72 14.66 -21.77
C LEU A 71 -24.47 15.60 -20.81
N SER A 72 -23.78 16.14 -19.81
CA SER A 72 -24.35 17.11 -18.87
C SER A 72 -24.74 18.42 -19.56
N THR A 73 -23.88 18.91 -20.46
CA THR A 73 -24.14 20.12 -21.26
C THR A 73 -25.28 19.90 -22.26
N ALA A 74 -25.41 18.71 -22.84
CA ALA A 74 -26.51 18.35 -23.72
C ALA A 74 -27.87 18.36 -23.00
N VAL A 75 -27.91 17.92 -21.74
CA VAL A 75 -29.13 18.00 -20.91
C VAL A 75 -29.55 19.46 -20.66
N VAL A 76 -28.59 20.36 -20.41
CA VAL A 76 -28.85 21.80 -20.27
C VAL A 76 -29.40 22.41 -21.56
N LEU A 77 -28.80 22.06 -22.72
CA LEU A 77 -29.26 22.48 -24.04
C LEU A 77 -30.70 22.01 -24.32
N LEU A 78 -31.02 20.76 -24.01
CA LEU A 78 -32.38 20.23 -24.14
C LEU A 78 -33.38 21.00 -23.26
N GLY A 79 -32.98 21.33 -22.03
CA GLY A 79 -33.80 22.17 -21.14
C GLY A 79 -34.06 23.58 -21.70
N LEU A 80 -33.03 24.19 -22.33
CA LEU A 80 -33.14 25.51 -22.91
C LEU A 80 -34.01 25.54 -24.18
N VAL A 81 -33.90 24.51 -25.03
CA VAL A 81 -34.75 24.33 -26.22
C VAL A 81 -36.20 24.06 -25.82
N ALA A 82 -36.42 23.21 -24.80
CA ALA A 82 -37.77 22.93 -24.30
C ALA A 82 -38.46 24.20 -23.76
N GLY A 83 -37.71 25.07 -23.07
CA GLY A 83 -38.22 26.37 -22.62
C GLY A 83 -38.51 27.37 -23.76
N TYR A 84 -37.81 27.26 -24.90
CA TYR A 84 -38.03 28.13 -26.07
C TYR A 84 -39.36 27.84 -26.79
N PHE A 85 -39.77 26.58 -26.87
CA PHE A 85 -41.00 26.17 -27.57
C PHE A 85 -42.31 26.49 -26.83
N GLY A 86 -42.24 27.22 -25.71
CA GLY A 86 -43.43 27.71 -25.01
C GLY A 86 -44.27 26.60 -24.37
N PHE A 87 -43.73 25.38 -24.26
CA PHE A 87 -44.18 24.50 -23.19
C PHE A 87 -43.85 25.25 -21.91
N ALA A 88 -44.87 25.67 -21.16
CA ALA A 88 -44.74 25.96 -19.75
C ALA A 88 -44.32 24.63 -19.11
N VAL A 89 -43.04 24.28 -19.25
CA VAL A 89 -42.48 23.12 -18.59
C VAL A 89 -42.41 23.55 -17.15
N ASP A 90 -43.53 23.24 -16.52
CA ASP A 90 -43.93 23.43 -15.15
C ASP A 90 -42.70 23.34 -14.24
N ARG A 91 -42.65 24.13 -13.18
CA ARG A 91 -41.50 24.31 -12.27
C ARG A 91 -40.70 23.02 -11.97
N TRP A 92 -41.37 21.88 -12.02
CA TRP A 92 -40.84 20.51 -12.08
C TRP A 92 -39.71 20.25 -13.09
N ALA A 93 -39.81 20.67 -14.35
CA ALA A 93 -38.76 20.41 -15.34
C ALA A 93 -37.55 21.32 -15.15
N ALA A 94 -37.78 22.60 -14.78
CA ALA A 94 -36.70 23.47 -14.33
C ALA A 94 -36.01 22.89 -13.08
N GLY A 95 -36.78 22.30 -12.16
CA GLY A 95 -36.26 21.56 -11.01
C GLY A 95 -35.45 20.32 -11.38
N ALA A 96 -35.91 19.53 -12.37
CA ALA A 96 -35.21 18.34 -12.85
C ALA A 96 -33.88 18.70 -13.53
N VAL A 97 -33.86 19.76 -14.34
CA VAL A 97 -32.62 20.28 -14.96
C VAL A 97 -31.67 20.81 -13.89
N SER A 98 -32.16 21.58 -12.91
CA SER A 98 -31.37 22.09 -11.79
C SER A 98 -30.71 20.96 -10.98
N LEU A 99 -31.45 19.88 -10.69
CA LEU A 99 -30.92 18.72 -9.99
C LEU A 99 -29.82 18.02 -10.80
N PHE A 100 -29.98 17.92 -12.12
CA PHE A 100 -28.98 17.33 -13.00
C PHE A 100 -27.69 18.17 -13.03
N VAL A 101 -27.82 19.49 -13.15
CA VAL A 101 -26.70 20.44 -13.10
C VAL A 101 -26.00 20.39 -11.74
N PHE A 102 -26.75 20.34 -10.64
CA PHE A 102 -26.19 20.24 -9.29
C PHE A 102 -25.40 18.94 -9.11
N ARG A 103 -25.92 17.82 -9.61
CA ARG A 103 -25.24 16.52 -9.57
C ARG A 103 -23.95 16.54 -10.41
N ALA A 104 -23.98 17.10 -11.61
CA ALA A 104 -22.81 17.23 -12.47
C ALA A 104 -21.74 18.14 -11.83
N GLY A 105 -22.14 19.32 -11.33
CA GLY A 105 -21.25 20.25 -10.62
C GLY A 105 -20.64 19.65 -9.36
N GLY A 106 -21.42 18.88 -8.59
CA GLY A 106 -20.94 18.15 -7.41
C GLY A 106 -19.90 17.09 -7.77
N HIS A 107 -20.11 16.33 -8.85
CA HIS A 107 -19.14 15.35 -9.34
C HIS A 107 -17.82 16.01 -9.78
N LEU A 108 -17.90 17.12 -10.52
CA LEU A 108 -16.73 17.92 -10.93
C LEU A 108 -15.98 18.48 -9.71
N MET A 109 -16.70 18.99 -8.71
CA MET A 109 -16.11 19.50 -7.48
C MET A 109 -15.36 18.42 -6.71
N VAL A 110 -15.96 17.24 -6.53
CA VAL A 110 -15.31 16.12 -5.82
C VAL A 110 -14.06 15.66 -6.56
N THR A 111 -14.10 15.62 -7.88
CA THR A 111 -12.95 15.24 -8.71
C THR A 111 -11.83 16.28 -8.58
N ALA A 112 -12.14 17.56 -8.74
CA ALA A 112 -11.17 18.65 -8.58
C ALA A 112 -10.61 18.74 -7.13
N LEU A 113 -11.42 18.42 -6.12
CA LEU A 113 -10.95 18.34 -4.73
C LEU A 113 -10.02 17.14 -4.52
N LYS A 114 -10.31 15.98 -5.13
CA LYS A 114 -9.41 14.81 -5.07
C LYS A 114 -8.06 15.11 -5.73
N ASP A 115 -8.08 15.83 -6.85
CA ASP A 115 -6.85 16.23 -7.54
C ASP A 115 -6.06 17.26 -6.71
N LEU A 116 -6.74 18.21 -6.08
CA LEU A 116 -6.10 19.24 -5.25
C LEU A 116 -5.58 18.70 -3.91
N LEU A 117 -6.24 17.68 -3.35
CA LEU A 117 -5.85 17.03 -2.10
C LEU A 117 -4.72 16.01 -2.28
N ASP A 118 -4.04 16.00 -3.44
CA ASP A 118 -3.04 15.00 -3.81
C ASP A 118 -3.57 13.59 -3.54
N GLY A 119 -4.66 13.23 -4.23
CA GLY A 119 -5.20 11.89 -4.20
C GLY A 119 -4.08 10.85 -4.31
N ALA A 120 -4.01 9.97 -3.31
CA ALA A 120 -3.11 8.83 -3.33
C ALA A 120 -3.31 8.06 -4.64
N MET A 121 -2.23 7.48 -5.14
CA MET A 121 -2.24 6.58 -6.30
C MET A 121 -3.39 5.59 -6.18
N ASP A 122 -4.02 5.25 -7.30
CA ASP A 122 -5.14 4.32 -7.28
C ASP A 122 -4.70 2.99 -6.65
N ARG A 123 -5.60 2.35 -5.90
CA ARG A 123 -5.28 1.16 -5.12
C ARG A 123 -4.90 -0.06 -5.97
N ASP A 124 -5.20 -0.04 -7.26
CA ASP A 124 -4.88 -1.16 -8.14
C ASP A 124 -3.43 -1.03 -8.62
N THR A 125 -3.02 0.15 -9.10
CA THR A 125 -1.63 0.50 -9.41
C THR A 125 -0.73 0.34 -8.18
N GLU A 126 -1.17 0.81 -7.00
CA GLU A 126 -0.40 0.62 -5.77
C GLU A 126 -0.16 -0.88 -5.48
N ARG A 127 -1.19 -1.72 -5.66
CA ARG A 127 -1.07 -3.18 -5.45
C ARG A 127 -0.19 -3.85 -6.50
N GLU A 128 -0.23 -3.40 -7.74
CA GLU A 128 0.65 -3.90 -8.81
C GLU A 128 2.12 -3.59 -8.51
N ILE A 129 2.42 -2.35 -8.08
CA ILE A 129 3.78 -1.96 -7.70
C ILE A 129 4.27 -2.79 -6.50
N ILE A 130 3.43 -2.95 -5.47
CA ILE A 130 3.79 -3.77 -4.29
C ILE A 130 4.08 -5.21 -4.72
N ARG A 131 3.24 -5.81 -5.59
CA ARG A 131 3.46 -7.18 -6.08
C ARG A 131 4.78 -7.33 -6.83
N MET A 132 5.08 -6.41 -7.74
CA MET A 132 6.33 -6.42 -8.50
C MET A 132 7.55 -6.38 -7.55
N VAL A 133 7.49 -5.55 -6.52
CA VAL A 133 8.58 -5.42 -5.54
C VAL A 133 8.65 -6.65 -4.63
N GLU A 134 7.53 -7.26 -4.26
CA GLU A 134 7.52 -8.50 -3.47
C GLU A 134 7.97 -9.74 -4.27
N GLU A 135 7.88 -9.72 -5.59
CA GLU A 135 8.43 -10.76 -6.48
C GLU A 135 9.97 -10.74 -6.55
N TYR A 136 10.61 -9.66 -6.10
CA TYR A 136 12.07 -9.56 -6.10
C TYR A 136 12.70 -10.61 -5.16
N PRO A 137 13.70 -11.40 -5.61
CA PRO A 137 14.20 -12.56 -4.85
C PRO A 137 14.72 -12.27 -3.44
N ARG A 138 15.17 -11.04 -3.18
CA ARG A 138 15.74 -10.63 -1.89
C ARG A 138 14.75 -9.87 -1.01
N VAL A 139 13.56 -9.57 -1.51
CA VAL A 139 12.50 -8.86 -0.78
C VAL A 139 11.69 -9.88 0.02
N THR A 140 11.40 -9.56 1.28
CA THR A 140 10.54 -10.35 2.17
C THR A 140 9.11 -9.86 2.11
N LYS A 141 8.95 -8.54 2.23
CA LYS A 141 7.66 -7.84 2.22
C LYS A 141 7.87 -6.34 2.05
N VAL A 142 6.85 -5.66 1.55
CA VAL A 142 6.74 -4.21 1.65
C VAL A 142 6.06 -3.85 2.98
N LYS A 143 6.73 -3.07 3.84
CA LYS A 143 6.16 -2.63 5.13
C LYS A 143 5.16 -1.49 4.94
N ARG A 144 5.50 -0.57 4.04
CA ARG A 144 4.72 0.64 3.80
C ARG A 144 5.00 1.14 2.39
N CYS A 145 3.94 1.52 1.69
CA CYS A 145 3.99 2.25 0.43
C CYS A 145 3.21 3.55 0.65
N LEU A 146 3.86 4.69 0.42
CA LEU A 146 3.22 5.99 0.44
C LEU A 146 3.36 6.59 -0.95
N SER A 147 2.27 7.14 -1.46
CA SER A 147 2.25 7.80 -2.75
C SER A 147 1.73 9.22 -2.58
N ARG A 148 2.28 10.13 -3.37
CA ARG A 148 1.77 11.49 -3.53
C ARG A 148 1.72 11.84 -5.01
N THR A 149 0.78 12.69 -5.36
CA THR A 149 0.64 13.20 -6.73
C THR A 149 1.40 14.51 -6.85
N ALA A 150 2.04 14.72 -8.00
CA ALA A 150 2.73 15.95 -8.34
C ALA A 150 2.60 16.19 -9.85
N GLY A 151 1.74 17.14 -10.24
CA GLY A 151 1.50 17.47 -11.65
C GLY A 151 0.95 16.30 -12.47
N GLY A 152 0.02 15.52 -11.90
CA GLY A 152 -0.58 14.35 -12.55
C GLY A 152 0.32 13.11 -12.60
N ARG A 153 1.53 13.18 -12.03
CA ARG A 153 2.47 12.06 -11.90
C ARG A 153 2.63 11.67 -10.43
N PHE A 154 3.08 10.44 -10.18
CA PHE A 154 3.22 9.89 -8.83
C PHE A 154 4.67 9.91 -8.36
N ILE A 155 4.86 10.29 -7.09
CA ILE A 155 6.10 10.11 -6.36
C ILE A 155 5.82 9.08 -5.27
N ILE A 156 6.66 8.06 -5.17
CA ILE A 156 6.48 6.94 -4.25
C ILE A 156 7.62 6.94 -3.22
N ASP A 157 7.26 6.76 -1.96
CA ASP A 157 8.15 6.46 -0.84
C ASP A 157 7.79 5.07 -0.31
N MET A 158 8.74 4.14 -0.31
CA MET A 158 8.46 2.76 0.06
C MET A 158 9.49 2.18 1.04
N ASP A 159 9.00 1.51 2.08
CA ASP A 159 9.81 0.81 3.08
C ASP A 159 9.81 -0.70 2.78
N VAL A 160 10.98 -1.25 2.44
CA VAL A 160 11.10 -2.63 1.94
C VAL A 160 11.96 -3.47 2.88
N VAL A 161 11.50 -4.67 3.26
CA VAL A 161 12.25 -5.58 4.12
C VAL A 161 13.03 -6.57 3.27
N LEU A 162 14.35 -6.64 3.44
CA LEU A 162 15.24 -7.47 2.65
C LEU A 162 15.84 -8.62 3.46
N LYS A 163 15.93 -9.81 2.88
CA LYS A 163 16.63 -10.98 3.47
C LYS A 163 18.13 -10.88 3.21
N THR A 164 18.77 -9.88 3.80
CA THR A 164 20.22 -9.70 3.69
C THR A 164 20.82 -9.22 5.00
N ARG A 165 22.05 -9.64 5.27
CA ARG A 165 22.87 -9.15 6.39
C ARG A 165 23.85 -8.04 5.95
N SER A 166 24.02 -7.84 4.65
CA SER A 166 24.92 -6.84 4.09
C SER A 166 24.16 -5.58 3.70
N HIS A 167 24.59 -4.45 4.26
CA HIS A 167 24.13 -3.11 3.90
C HIS A 167 24.31 -2.83 2.40
N GLN A 168 25.47 -3.18 1.83
CA GLN A 168 25.77 -2.92 0.42
C GLN A 168 24.81 -3.68 -0.51
N VAL A 169 24.44 -4.90 -0.16
CA VAL A 169 23.46 -5.68 -0.95
C VAL A 169 22.07 -5.08 -0.80
N ALA A 170 21.75 -4.52 0.37
CA ALA A 170 20.47 -3.87 0.61
C ALA A 170 20.30 -2.61 -0.25
N ASP A 171 21.33 -1.76 -0.28
CA ASP A 171 21.36 -0.55 -1.11
C ASP A 171 21.29 -0.90 -2.59
N GLN A 172 22.08 -1.87 -3.06
CA GLN A 172 22.04 -2.29 -4.47
C GLN A 172 20.65 -2.76 -4.93
N VAL A 173 19.90 -3.42 -4.06
CA VAL A 173 18.52 -3.82 -4.36
C VAL A 173 17.60 -2.61 -4.35
N ALA A 174 17.76 -1.70 -3.38
CA ALA A 174 16.99 -0.46 -3.32
C ALA A 174 17.21 0.39 -4.58
N ASP A 175 18.46 0.68 -4.93
CA ASP A 175 18.85 1.45 -6.11
C ASP A 175 18.26 0.85 -7.40
N ARG A 176 18.27 -0.48 -7.51
CA ARG A 176 17.69 -1.16 -8.67
C ARG A 176 16.17 -0.97 -8.75
N LEU A 177 15.48 -1.11 -7.62
CA LEU A 177 14.03 -0.88 -7.54
C LEU A 177 13.66 0.58 -7.81
N GLU A 178 14.50 1.54 -7.39
CA GLU A 178 14.29 2.97 -7.67
C GLU A 178 14.30 3.29 -9.17
N VAL A 179 15.04 2.53 -9.97
CA VAL A 179 15.08 2.66 -11.44
C VAL A 179 13.98 1.86 -12.13
N GLU A 180 13.77 0.60 -11.71
CA GLU A 180 12.86 -0.32 -12.38
C GLU A 180 11.38 0.08 -12.22
N ILE A 181 10.99 0.67 -11.08
CA ILE A 181 9.61 1.11 -10.84
C ILE A 181 9.19 2.19 -11.87
N PRO A 182 9.90 3.31 -12.06
CA PRO A 182 9.58 4.28 -13.10
C PRO A 182 9.59 3.73 -14.53
N GLU A 183 10.42 2.73 -14.84
CA GLU A 183 10.47 2.11 -16.17
C GLU A 183 9.20 1.31 -16.48
N GLN A 184 8.71 0.54 -15.50
CA GLN A 184 7.48 -0.25 -15.67
C GLN A 184 6.20 0.57 -15.52
N PHE A 185 6.25 1.66 -14.73
CA PHE A 185 5.11 2.51 -14.44
C PHE A 185 5.39 3.96 -14.85
N PRO A 186 5.14 4.35 -16.13
CA PRO A 186 5.51 5.68 -16.66
C PRO A 186 4.87 6.89 -15.95
N ARG A 187 3.81 6.66 -15.17
CA ARG A 187 3.18 7.69 -14.33
C ARG A 187 3.97 7.96 -13.06
N VAL A 188 4.83 7.05 -12.63
CA VAL A 188 5.73 7.21 -11.49
C VAL A 188 6.99 7.92 -11.96
N VAL A 189 7.29 9.09 -11.39
CA VAL A 189 8.48 9.88 -11.77
C VAL A 189 9.67 9.65 -10.90
N MET A 190 9.43 9.24 -9.67
CA MET A 190 10.45 9.03 -8.67
C MET A 190 9.91 8.00 -7.69
N ALA A 191 10.68 6.94 -7.50
CA ALA A 191 10.51 6.00 -6.39
C ALA A 191 11.70 6.19 -5.46
N ARG A 192 11.43 6.35 -4.16
CA ARG A 192 12.45 6.32 -3.11
C ARG A 192 12.24 5.07 -2.29
N ILE A 193 13.26 4.23 -2.21
CA ILE A 193 13.21 2.95 -1.51
C ILE A 193 14.07 3.03 -0.25
N ARG A 194 13.46 2.75 0.90
CA ARG A 194 14.16 2.65 2.19
C ARG A 194 14.32 1.18 2.54
N PRO A 195 15.52 0.60 2.35
CA PRO A 195 15.75 -0.79 2.68
C PRO A 195 15.86 -0.98 4.19
N HIS A 196 15.08 -1.91 4.72
CA HIS A 196 15.25 -2.47 6.05
C HIS A 196 15.92 -3.84 5.93
N TYR A 197 17.11 -3.97 6.50
CA TYR A 197 17.90 -5.19 6.55
C TYR A 197 18.38 -5.39 8.00
N GLY A 198 18.44 -6.65 8.47
CA GLY A 198 18.77 -6.93 9.87
C GLY A 198 18.24 -8.29 10.35
N ARG A 199 18.82 -8.82 11.44
CA ARG A 199 18.32 -10.03 12.13
C ARG A 199 16.87 -9.80 12.58
N GLU A 200 16.06 -10.85 12.69
CA GLU A 200 14.75 -10.72 13.35
C GLU A 200 14.99 -10.09 14.74
N ASP A 201 14.37 -8.93 15.04
CA ASP A 201 14.56 -8.20 16.31
C ASP A 201 14.17 -9.04 17.53
N ILE A 202 13.41 -10.11 17.29
CA ILE A 202 13.00 -11.12 18.25
C ILE A 202 13.81 -12.38 17.95
N ILE A 203 14.75 -12.71 18.84
CA ILE A 203 15.53 -13.94 18.75
C ILE A 203 14.87 -15.07 19.55
N ARG A 204 14.91 -16.29 19.02
CA ARG A 204 14.55 -17.52 19.73
C ARG A 204 15.76 -18.06 20.47
N ARG A 205 15.77 -17.91 21.79
CA ARG A 205 16.81 -18.44 22.67
C ARG A 205 16.34 -19.71 23.36
N LEU A 206 17.10 -20.80 23.26
CA LEU A 206 16.83 -22.06 23.96
C LEU A 206 17.84 -22.27 25.09
N THR A 207 17.35 -22.57 26.29
CA THR A 207 18.19 -22.88 27.46
C THR A 207 17.84 -24.27 28.01
N PRO A 208 18.78 -25.22 28.10
CA PRO A 208 18.53 -26.56 28.64
C PRO A 208 18.28 -26.48 30.15
N VAL A 209 17.19 -27.08 30.64
CA VAL A 209 16.81 -27.08 32.06
C VAL A 209 16.38 -28.46 32.54
N THR A 210 16.56 -28.72 33.84
CA THR A 210 16.20 -30.02 34.47
C THR A 210 14.69 -30.26 34.56
N ARG A 211 13.92 -29.18 34.73
CA ARG A 211 12.45 -29.16 34.80
C ARG A 211 11.97 -27.74 34.51
N PRO A 212 10.66 -27.49 34.32
CA PRO A 212 10.13 -26.14 34.35
C PRO A 212 10.60 -25.42 35.61
N GLU A 213 11.20 -24.24 35.44
CA GLU A 213 11.85 -23.44 36.51
C GLU A 213 13.00 -24.15 37.25
N GLY A 214 13.59 -25.19 36.66
CA GLY A 214 14.76 -25.90 37.20
C GLY A 214 16.10 -25.27 36.83
N GLU A 215 17.17 -25.87 37.34
CA GLU A 215 18.55 -25.47 37.04
C GLU A 215 18.95 -25.79 35.60
N VAL A 216 19.93 -25.03 35.09
CA VAL A 216 20.47 -25.19 33.74
C VAL A 216 21.33 -26.45 33.67
N VAL A 217 21.17 -27.21 32.59
CA VAL A 217 21.92 -28.47 32.38
C VAL A 217 23.11 -28.22 31.45
N GLU A 218 24.27 -28.78 31.78
CA GLU A 218 25.49 -28.63 30.97
C GLU A 218 25.40 -29.31 29.60
N HIS A 219 24.75 -30.46 29.53
CA HIS A 219 24.69 -31.27 28.31
C HIS A 219 23.32 -31.18 27.64
N LEU A 220 23.27 -30.58 26.43
CA LEU A 220 22.04 -30.44 25.64
C LEU A 220 21.30 -31.78 25.47
N ALA A 221 22.02 -32.85 25.15
CA ALA A 221 21.42 -34.16 24.88
C ALA A 221 20.73 -34.77 26.11
N ARG A 222 21.22 -34.49 27.32
CA ARG A 222 20.67 -35.04 28.57
C ARG A 222 19.58 -34.16 29.18
N ALA A 223 19.38 -32.95 28.65
CA ALA A 223 18.39 -32.02 29.15
C ALA A 223 16.97 -32.55 28.86
N PRO A 224 16.15 -32.80 29.89
CA PRO A 224 14.78 -33.24 29.72
C PRO A 224 13.85 -32.12 29.22
N TRP A 225 14.18 -30.86 29.54
CA TRP A 225 13.38 -29.68 29.18
C TRP A 225 14.26 -28.58 28.59
N PHE A 226 13.65 -27.74 27.77
CA PHE A 226 14.25 -26.51 27.24
C PHE A 226 13.34 -25.33 27.50
N LEU A 227 13.91 -24.25 28.03
CA LEU A 227 13.28 -22.95 28.14
C LEU A 227 13.47 -22.21 26.81
N LEU A 228 12.36 -21.97 26.10
CA LEU A 228 12.32 -21.15 24.90
C LEU A 228 11.92 -19.72 25.27
N GLU A 229 12.83 -18.78 25.05
CA GLU A 229 12.62 -17.35 25.26
C GLU A 229 12.57 -16.64 23.90
N LEU A 230 11.49 -15.87 23.67
CA LEU A 230 11.45 -14.85 22.63
C LEU A 230 12.01 -13.57 23.23
N VAL A 231 13.21 -13.19 22.80
CA VAL A 231 13.93 -12.07 23.38
C VAL A 231 14.01 -10.93 22.38
N ASP A 232 13.53 -9.76 22.81
CA ASP A 232 13.63 -8.53 22.04
C ASP A 232 14.98 -7.87 22.33
N GLU A 233 15.88 -7.88 21.34
CA GLU A 233 17.20 -7.25 21.48
C GLU A 233 17.11 -5.71 21.50
N THR A 234 16.07 -5.11 20.92
CA THR A 234 15.88 -3.65 20.85
C THR A 234 15.45 -3.05 22.19
N ALA A 235 14.73 -3.81 23.01
CA ALA A 235 14.25 -3.40 24.34
C ALA A 235 15.23 -3.76 25.48
N GLY A 236 16.54 -3.85 25.18
CA GLY A 236 17.55 -4.20 26.18
C GLY A 236 17.50 -5.67 26.60
N ASN A 237 17.27 -6.59 25.65
CA ASN A 237 17.22 -8.04 25.88
C ASN A 237 16.01 -8.46 26.76
N LYS A 238 14.88 -7.77 26.61
CA LYS A 238 13.65 -8.05 27.37
C LYS A 238 12.99 -9.32 26.84
N VAL A 239 12.64 -10.23 27.75
CA VAL A 239 11.91 -11.46 27.41
C VAL A 239 10.45 -11.10 27.13
N VAL A 240 10.03 -11.26 25.87
CA VAL A 240 8.65 -10.99 25.40
C VAL A 240 7.73 -12.15 25.79
N ARG A 241 8.23 -13.38 25.63
CA ARG A 241 7.51 -14.61 25.92
C ARG A 241 8.48 -15.70 26.35
N ARG A 242 8.05 -16.53 27.30
CA ARG A 242 8.76 -17.73 27.74
C ARG A 242 7.84 -18.93 27.71
N GLU A 243 8.33 -20.05 27.22
CA GLU A 243 7.63 -21.34 27.27
C GLU A 243 8.62 -22.48 27.52
N TYR A 244 8.13 -23.56 28.13
CA TYR A 244 8.93 -24.75 28.40
C TYR A 244 8.53 -25.84 27.41
N VAL A 245 9.53 -26.43 26.75
CA VAL A 245 9.34 -27.49 25.78
C VAL A 245 10.08 -28.74 26.25
N GLU A 246 9.38 -29.87 26.30
CA GLU A 246 9.97 -31.15 26.69
C GLU A 246 10.78 -31.74 25.52
N ASN A 247 11.97 -32.25 25.81
CA ASN A 247 12.83 -32.90 24.82
C ASN A 247 12.36 -34.35 24.58
N PRO A 248 11.75 -34.69 23.43
CA PRO A 248 11.21 -36.04 23.21
C PRO A 248 12.29 -37.13 23.21
N HIS A 249 13.56 -36.77 23.04
CA HIS A 249 14.66 -37.70 22.87
C HIS A 249 15.59 -37.82 24.09
N TRP A 250 15.28 -37.15 25.22
CA TRP A 250 16.19 -37.15 26.38
C TRP A 250 16.41 -38.55 27.00
N ARG A 251 15.47 -39.48 26.80
CA ARG A 251 15.53 -40.88 27.29
C ARG A 251 16.19 -41.86 26.32
N GLU A 252 16.51 -41.46 25.10
CA GLU A 252 17.00 -42.38 24.05
C GLU A 252 18.41 -42.92 24.35
N GLU A 253 18.62 -44.23 24.29
CA GLU A 253 19.94 -44.80 24.62
C GLU A 253 20.99 -44.57 23.53
N ARG A 254 20.56 -44.50 22.25
CA ARG A 254 21.45 -44.38 21.09
C ARG A 254 21.18 -43.10 20.30
N LYS A 255 22.24 -42.50 19.77
CA LYS A 255 22.18 -41.29 18.92
C LYS A 255 21.44 -40.10 19.56
N LYS A 256 21.35 -40.05 20.89
CA LYS A 256 20.65 -39.02 21.66
C LYS A 256 21.03 -37.60 21.22
N GLY A 257 22.33 -37.30 21.15
CA GLY A 257 22.82 -35.98 20.74
C GLY A 257 22.40 -35.58 19.32
N PHE A 258 22.41 -36.51 18.38
CA PHE A 258 21.96 -36.26 17.01
C PHE A 258 20.45 -35.99 16.95
N LEU A 259 19.64 -36.81 17.64
CA LEU A 259 18.18 -36.67 17.69
C LEU A 259 17.77 -35.36 18.38
N THR A 260 18.37 -35.04 19.53
CA THR A 260 18.14 -33.76 20.23
C THR A 260 18.59 -32.58 19.38
N GLY A 261 19.74 -32.64 18.71
CA GLY A 261 20.19 -31.58 17.80
C GLY A 261 19.21 -31.32 16.65
N ARG A 262 18.75 -32.38 15.97
CA ARG A 262 17.74 -32.26 14.90
C ARG A 262 16.41 -31.71 15.41
N TRP A 263 15.98 -32.15 16.58
CA TRP A 263 14.75 -31.66 17.19
C TRP A 263 14.88 -30.18 17.56
N LEU A 264 15.99 -29.75 18.18
CA LEU A 264 16.24 -28.34 18.48
C LEU A 264 16.24 -27.49 17.21
N LEU A 265 16.84 -27.95 16.10
CA LEU A 265 16.79 -27.25 14.81
C LEU A 265 15.36 -27.06 14.28
N SER A 266 14.45 -28.01 14.56
CA SER A 266 13.04 -27.89 14.16
C SER A 266 12.32 -26.73 14.86
N LEU A 267 12.81 -26.30 16.04
CA LEU A 267 12.32 -25.14 16.77
C LEU A 267 12.85 -23.80 16.22
N LYS A 268 13.70 -23.85 15.18
CA LYS A 268 14.34 -22.69 14.52
C LYS A 268 14.99 -21.70 15.49
N PRO A 269 15.87 -22.15 16.39
CA PRO A 269 16.55 -21.27 17.34
C PRO A 269 17.54 -20.36 16.62
N ASP A 270 17.60 -19.10 17.05
CA ASP A 270 18.69 -18.20 16.69
C ASP A 270 19.88 -18.40 17.63
N GLN A 271 19.58 -18.73 18.89
CA GLN A 271 20.57 -18.89 19.95
C GLN A 271 20.28 -20.11 20.83
N VAL A 272 21.31 -20.87 21.18
CA VAL A 272 21.21 -21.99 22.14
C VAL A 272 22.24 -21.81 23.24
N PHE A 273 21.83 -22.06 24.48
CA PHE A 273 22.70 -22.05 25.64
C PHE A 273 23.29 -23.43 25.90
N ALA A 274 24.62 -23.54 25.92
CA ALA A 274 25.33 -24.79 26.21
C ALA A 274 26.53 -24.49 27.13
N PRO A 275 26.36 -24.59 28.45
CA PRO A 275 27.43 -24.25 29.40
C PRO A 275 28.49 -25.34 29.54
N GLY A 276 28.29 -26.51 28.94
CA GLY A 276 29.22 -27.64 29.02
C GLY A 276 30.63 -27.34 28.47
N PRO A 277 31.67 -27.99 29.03
CA PRO A 277 33.06 -27.77 28.61
C PRO A 277 33.39 -28.40 27.25
N HIS A 278 32.69 -29.46 26.87
CA HIS A 278 32.96 -30.27 25.67
C HIS A 278 31.82 -30.18 24.65
N GLU A 279 32.18 -29.96 23.39
CA GLU A 279 31.25 -29.88 22.27
C GLU A 279 30.64 -31.26 21.97
N GLY A 280 29.36 -31.42 22.27
CA GLY A 280 28.60 -32.64 21.97
C GLY A 280 28.06 -32.66 20.54
N THR A 281 27.58 -33.83 20.09
CA THR A 281 26.98 -34.00 18.74
C THR A 281 25.81 -33.03 18.47
N ALA A 282 25.01 -32.70 19.49
CA ALA A 282 23.92 -31.74 19.35
C ALA A 282 24.42 -30.32 19.09
N GLU A 283 25.49 -29.90 19.76
CA GLU A 283 26.08 -28.56 19.64
C GLU A 283 26.73 -28.36 18.28
N ALA A 284 27.46 -29.36 17.80
CA ALA A 284 28.09 -29.35 16.48
C ALA A 284 27.03 -29.16 15.36
N LEU A 285 25.93 -29.92 15.42
CA LEU A 285 24.82 -29.79 14.45
C LEU A 285 24.18 -28.39 14.45
N LEU A 286 24.03 -27.79 15.63
CA LEU A 286 23.46 -26.44 15.76
C LEU A 286 24.39 -25.38 15.16
N ARG A 287 25.70 -25.48 15.42
CA ARG A 287 26.71 -24.58 14.85
C ARG A 287 26.79 -24.70 13.33
N GLU A 288 26.77 -25.91 12.80
CA GLU A 288 26.78 -26.18 11.35
C GLU A 288 25.55 -25.56 10.65
N ALA A 289 24.40 -25.56 11.31
CA ALA A 289 23.19 -24.91 10.83
C ALA A 289 23.17 -23.37 11.02
N GLY A 290 24.24 -22.77 11.56
CA GLY A 290 24.37 -21.33 11.75
C GLY A 290 23.69 -20.77 13.00
N VAL A 291 23.34 -21.62 13.98
CA VAL A 291 22.77 -21.22 15.28
C VAL A 291 23.87 -20.73 16.21
N GLU A 292 23.63 -19.63 16.94
CA GLU A 292 24.60 -19.03 17.85
C GLU A 292 24.63 -19.78 19.21
N VAL A 293 25.68 -20.59 19.45
CA VAL A 293 25.82 -21.35 20.70
C VAL A 293 26.64 -20.55 21.73
N LYS A 294 26.01 -20.13 22.84
CA LYS A 294 26.66 -19.36 23.93
C LYS A 294 26.93 -20.22 25.17
N LYS A 295 28.04 -19.93 25.86
CA LYS A 295 28.49 -20.63 27.08
C LYS A 295 28.10 -19.96 28.41
N SER A 296 27.86 -18.65 28.43
CA SER A 296 27.35 -17.90 29.61
C SER A 296 26.01 -17.19 29.34
N ARG A 297 25.11 -17.17 30.34
CA ARG A 297 23.82 -16.48 30.23
C ARG A 297 24.09 -14.97 30.35
N PRO A 298 23.49 -14.12 29.51
CA PRO A 298 23.58 -12.67 29.73
C PRO A 298 22.84 -12.33 31.03
N GLY A 299 23.58 -11.94 32.08
CA GLY A 299 23.08 -11.65 33.42
C GLY A 299 23.88 -12.23 34.60
N ASP A 300 24.91 -13.06 34.34
CA ASP A 300 25.80 -13.67 35.36
C ASP A 300 27.13 -12.87 35.57
N GLN A 301 27.10 -11.54 35.43
CA GLN A 301 28.17 -10.63 35.89
C GLN A 301 27.62 -9.63 36.89
#